data_AF-A0A1F5KKB4-F1
#
_entry.id   AF-A0A1F5KKB4-F1
#
_cell.length_a   1.000
_cell.length_b   1.000
_cell.length_c   1.000
_cell.angle_alpha   90.00
_cell.angle_beta   90.00
_cell.angle_gamma   90.00
#
_symmetry.space_group_name_H-M   'P 1'
#
loop_
_entity.id
_entity.type
_entity.pdbx_description
1 polymer ?
#
loop_
_entity_poly.entity_id
_entity_poly.type
_entity_poly.pdbx_seq_one_letter_code
_entity_poly.pdbx_strand_id
1 'polypeptide(L)'
;MADINFIDLSNMDSADLVEGVVIHPLKRARRGDSDPRGYLVEMSRADWTDERYDTHPPAMTYSSFTYTGITRDEDMWHVHPAAGVEGGIEQIDRWSFIGKAIAVVADPQTKNLNLFKIGTGWGEAGFYNLMIPPRMYHGFLSVGGVVDDEGKDGVWILNWPDKLYNYENPQLVEGRVPFAGSQVKLPSGNEFNWSEVREVLGLNIND
;
A
#
# COMPACT_ATOMS: atom_id res chain seq x y z
N MET A 1 -12.08 5.47 22.51
CA MET A 1 -12.23 4.77 21.21
C MET A 1 -11.08 3.79 21.12
N ALA A 2 -11.25 2.63 20.49
CA ALA A 2 -10.10 1.74 20.27
C ALA A 2 -9.19 2.40 19.23
N ASP A 3 -7.91 2.54 19.53
CA ASP A 3 -6.96 3.25 18.68
C ASP A 3 -6.64 2.43 17.44
N ILE A 4 -6.59 3.09 16.28
CA ILE A 4 -6.11 2.47 15.03
C ILE A 4 -4.64 2.10 15.22
N ASN A 5 -4.34 0.81 15.14
CA ASN A 5 -2.97 0.31 15.18
C ASN A 5 -2.37 0.33 13.78
N PHE A 6 -1.40 1.21 13.55
CA PHE A 6 -0.64 1.24 12.30
C PHE A 6 0.57 0.31 12.39
N ILE A 7 0.75 -0.51 11.36
CA ILE A 7 1.85 -1.45 11.23
C ILE A 7 3.01 -0.78 10.49
N ASP A 8 4.22 -0.93 11.02
CA ASP A 8 5.48 -0.55 10.40
C ASP A 8 6.62 -1.48 10.87
N LEU A 9 7.87 -1.20 10.51
CA LEU A 9 8.99 -2.07 10.90
C LEU A 9 9.24 -2.16 12.41
N SER A 10 8.69 -1.25 13.22
CA SER A 10 8.86 -1.27 14.68
C SER A 10 7.96 -2.28 15.38
N ASN A 11 6.86 -2.72 14.73
CA ASN A 11 5.88 -3.62 15.34
C ASN A 11 5.46 -4.81 14.45
N MET A 12 5.98 -4.93 13.23
CA MET A 12 5.58 -5.97 12.26
C MET A 12 5.67 -7.40 12.79
N ASP A 13 6.67 -7.74 13.62
CA ASP A 13 6.86 -9.10 14.15
C ASP A 13 5.74 -9.53 15.12
N SER A 14 4.99 -8.56 15.65
CA SER A 14 3.86 -8.78 16.56
C SER A 14 2.51 -8.57 15.91
N ALA A 15 2.48 -8.14 14.64
CA ALA A 15 1.25 -7.84 13.92
C ALA A 15 0.61 -9.12 13.38
N ASP A 16 -0.71 -9.23 13.52
CA ASP A 16 -1.50 -10.25 12.84
C ASP A 16 -1.76 -9.80 11.39
N LEU A 17 -0.88 -10.23 10.49
CA LEU A 17 -0.93 -9.86 9.08
C LEU A 17 -2.00 -10.66 8.34
N VAL A 18 -2.71 -10.00 7.42
CA VAL A 18 -3.54 -10.66 6.41
C VAL A 18 -2.72 -11.72 5.69
N GLU A 19 -3.30 -12.91 5.53
CA GLU A 19 -2.60 -14.08 4.99
C GLU A 19 -1.95 -13.76 3.63
N GLY A 20 -0.64 -14.05 3.53
CA GLY A 20 0.13 -13.85 2.32
C GLY A 20 0.65 -12.42 2.10
N VAL A 21 0.26 -11.44 2.93
CA VAL A 21 0.91 -10.13 2.94
C VAL A 21 2.34 -10.26 3.47
N VAL A 22 3.29 -9.60 2.82
CA VAL A 22 4.70 -9.59 3.24
C VAL A 22 5.17 -8.14 3.39
N ILE A 23 5.88 -7.88 4.50
CA ILE A 23 6.66 -6.66 4.70
C ILE A 23 8.12 -7.03 4.50
N HIS A 24 8.76 -6.49 3.46
CA HIS A 24 10.19 -6.67 3.20
C HIS A 24 10.97 -5.40 3.61
N PRO A 25 11.77 -5.44 4.70
CA PRO A 25 12.53 -4.27 5.15
C PRO A 25 13.58 -3.83 4.13
N LEU A 26 13.52 -2.56 3.70
CA LEU A 26 14.49 -1.98 2.78
C LEU A 26 15.71 -1.44 3.53
N LYS A 27 16.89 -1.65 2.96
CA LYS A 27 18.16 -1.24 3.57
C LYS A 27 18.72 0.00 2.88
N ARG A 28 19.08 1.00 3.70
CA ARG A 28 19.85 2.16 3.24
C ARG A 28 21.31 1.75 3.07
N ALA A 29 21.78 1.67 1.82
CA ALA A 29 23.19 1.62 1.51
C ALA A 29 23.82 2.99 1.81
N ARG A 30 24.66 3.05 2.84
CA ARG A 30 25.42 4.25 3.24
C ARG A 30 26.92 3.94 3.27
N ARG A 31 27.74 4.96 3.01
CA ARG A 31 29.19 4.90 3.26
C ARG A 31 29.48 5.51 4.64
N GLY A 32 29.24 4.74 5.71
CA GLY A 32 29.29 5.21 7.10
C GLY A 32 27.93 5.74 7.60
N ASP A 33 27.90 6.35 8.79
CA ASP A 33 26.64 6.70 9.48
C ASP A 33 25.88 7.86 8.80
N SER A 34 26.60 8.76 8.14
CA SER A 34 26.06 9.91 7.41
C SER A 34 26.81 10.15 6.10
N ASP A 35 26.13 10.03 4.96
CA ASP A 35 26.65 10.45 3.66
C ASP A 35 25.96 11.77 3.26
N PRO A 36 26.70 12.89 3.12
CA PRO A 36 26.11 14.21 2.85
C PRO A 36 25.41 14.30 1.49
N ARG A 37 25.57 13.30 0.63
CA ARG A 37 24.89 13.21 -0.67
C ARG A 37 23.49 12.58 -0.56
N GLY A 38 23.15 12.02 0.60
CA GLY A 38 21.93 11.24 0.82
C GLY A 38 22.22 9.75 1.02
N TYR A 39 21.27 8.89 0.67
CA TYR A 39 21.39 7.44 0.83
C TYR A 39 20.84 6.71 -0.40
N LEU A 40 21.39 5.52 -0.71
CA LEU A 40 20.90 4.64 -1.76
C LEU A 40 20.06 3.53 -1.15
N VAL A 41 19.04 3.09 -1.85
CA VAL A 41 18.14 2.02 -1.39
C VAL A 41 17.81 1.16 -2.59
N GLU A 42 18.03 -0.14 -2.44
CA GLU A 42 17.55 -1.13 -3.38
C GLU A 42 16.04 -1.28 -3.13
N MET A 43 15.21 -0.99 -4.13
CA MET A 43 13.75 -1.00 -3.99
C MET A 43 13.10 -2.26 -4.55
N SER A 44 13.85 -3.04 -5.34
CA SER A 44 13.39 -4.27 -5.99
C SER A 44 14.62 -5.06 -6.40
N ARG A 45 14.65 -6.35 -6.08
CA ARG A 45 15.71 -7.28 -6.50
C ARG A 45 15.13 -8.62 -6.88
N ALA A 46 15.62 -9.18 -7.98
CA ALA A 46 15.15 -10.47 -8.51
C ALA A 46 15.44 -11.66 -7.59
N ASP A 47 16.35 -11.52 -6.62
CA ASP A 47 16.72 -12.57 -5.67
C ASP A 47 15.93 -12.53 -4.35
N TRP A 48 14.98 -11.61 -4.19
CA TRP A 48 14.11 -11.54 -3.01
C TRP A 48 12.98 -12.57 -3.09
N THR A 49 13.13 -13.68 -2.37
CA THR A 49 12.20 -14.82 -2.40
C THR A 49 10.95 -14.63 -1.54
N ASP A 50 11.05 -13.83 -0.48
CA ASP A 50 9.93 -13.51 0.41
C ASP A 50 8.83 -12.70 -0.31
N GLU A 51 9.23 -11.79 -1.19
CA GLU A 51 8.34 -11.08 -2.11
C GLU A 51 8.02 -11.89 -3.39
N ARG A 52 8.38 -13.18 -3.44
CA ARG A 52 8.11 -14.11 -4.55
C ARG A 52 8.69 -13.67 -5.91
N TYR A 53 9.78 -12.90 -5.96
CA TYR A 53 10.39 -12.49 -7.24
C TYR A 53 10.90 -13.68 -8.08
N ASP A 54 11.27 -14.77 -7.42
CA ASP A 54 11.77 -16.00 -8.04
C ASP A 54 10.69 -16.79 -8.80
N THR A 55 9.45 -16.72 -8.33
CA THR A 55 8.31 -17.47 -8.87
C THR A 55 7.30 -16.57 -9.61
N HIS A 56 7.24 -15.29 -9.24
CA HIS A 56 6.33 -14.28 -9.76
C HIS A 56 7.08 -12.97 -10.03
N PRO A 57 8.00 -12.96 -11.02
CA PRO A 57 8.77 -11.77 -11.34
C PRO A 57 7.86 -10.63 -11.83
N PRO A 58 8.21 -9.35 -11.58
CA PRO A 58 7.44 -8.24 -12.10
C PRO A 58 7.35 -8.27 -13.62
N ALA A 59 6.14 -8.15 -14.14
CA ALA A 59 5.87 -7.97 -15.57
C ALA A 59 5.88 -6.48 -15.96
N MET A 60 5.59 -5.59 -15.00
CA MET A 60 5.60 -4.15 -15.21
C MET A 60 6.10 -3.40 -13.98
N THR A 61 6.36 -2.11 -14.17
CA THR A 61 6.51 -1.16 -13.09
C THR A 61 5.79 0.12 -13.45
N TYR A 62 5.20 0.76 -12.45
CA TYR A 62 4.60 2.07 -12.61
C TYR A 62 4.76 2.88 -11.35
N SER A 63 4.59 4.19 -11.50
CA SER A 63 4.53 5.12 -10.40
C SER A 63 3.32 6.02 -10.54
N SER A 64 2.81 6.52 -9.41
CA SER A 64 1.80 7.57 -9.44
C SER A 64 1.97 8.52 -8.27
N PHE A 65 1.65 9.79 -8.49
CA PHE A 65 1.65 10.82 -7.45
C PHE A 65 0.22 11.05 -6.96
N THR A 66 0.05 11.11 -5.64
CA THR A 66 -1.25 11.38 -5.00
C THR A 66 -1.08 12.49 -3.98
N TYR A 67 -1.86 13.57 -4.12
CA TYR A 67 -1.82 14.73 -3.23
C TYR A 67 -2.21 14.39 -1.79
N THR A 68 -1.66 15.12 -0.83
CA THR A 68 -1.91 14.92 0.61
C THR A 68 -3.40 14.94 0.93
N GLY A 69 -3.85 14.00 1.76
CA GLY A 69 -5.25 13.80 2.15
C GLY A 69 -6.07 12.98 1.15
N ILE A 70 -5.62 12.86 -0.10
CA ILE A 70 -6.34 12.16 -1.16
C ILE A 70 -6.06 10.66 -1.11
N THR A 71 -7.10 9.89 -1.40
CA THR A 71 -7.04 8.45 -1.64
C THR A 71 -7.32 8.21 -3.13
N ARG A 72 -6.85 7.10 -3.69
CA ARG A 72 -7.19 6.77 -5.10
C ARG A 72 -8.64 6.30 -5.27
N ASP A 73 -9.18 5.69 -4.23
CA ASP A 73 -10.54 5.18 -4.16
C ASP A 73 -11.12 5.57 -2.77
N GLU A 74 -12.07 6.51 -2.76
CA GLU A 74 -12.56 7.15 -1.52
C GLU A 74 -13.57 6.31 -0.76
N ASP A 75 -14.37 5.53 -1.48
CA ASP A 75 -15.45 4.69 -0.95
C ASP A 75 -15.40 3.25 -1.47
N MET A 76 -14.29 2.88 -2.12
CA MET A 76 -14.11 1.61 -2.82
C MET A 76 -12.78 0.94 -2.49
N TRP A 77 -12.83 -0.37 -2.30
CA TRP A 77 -11.66 -1.24 -2.28
C TRP A 77 -11.19 -1.51 -3.70
N HIS A 78 -9.89 -1.45 -3.93
CA HIS A 78 -9.27 -2.02 -5.11
C HIS A 78 -9.07 -3.53 -4.93
N VAL A 79 -9.25 -4.33 -5.99
CA VAL A 79 -9.03 -5.78 -5.95
C VAL A 79 -8.59 -6.34 -7.31
N HIS A 80 -7.71 -7.35 -7.28
CA HIS A 80 -7.27 -8.08 -8.47
C HIS A 80 -7.60 -9.59 -8.37
N PRO A 81 -8.38 -10.17 -9.30
CA PRO A 81 -9.18 -9.52 -10.34
C PRO A 81 -10.47 -8.91 -9.78
N ALA A 82 -11.29 -8.31 -10.64
CA ALA A 82 -12.65 -7.95 -10.28
C ALA A 82 -13.46 -9.17 -9.80
N ALA A 83 -14.29 -8.97 -8.79
CA ALA A 83 -15.11 -10.03 -8.21
C ALA A 83 -16.10 -10.62 -9.23
N GLY A 84 -16.17 -11.94 -9.29
CA GLY A 84 -17.15 -12.66 -10.14
C GLY A 84 -16.83 -12.65 -11.64
N VAL A 85 -15.65 -12.18 -12.05
CA VAL A 85 -15.23 -12.19 -13.46
C VAL A 85 -14.58 -13.53 -13.81
N GLU A 86 -15.18 -14.25 -14.77
CA GLU A 86 -14.59 -15.45 -15.36
C GLU A 86 -13.32 -15.10 -16.13
N GLY A 87 -12.26 -15.90 -15.95
CA GLY A 87 -10.96 -15.63 -16.57
C GLY A 87 -10.19 -14.45 -15.94
N GLY A 88 -10.58 -14.01 -14.75
CA GLY A 88 -9.86 -12.97 -14.01
C GLY A 88 -8.38 -13.32 -13.78
N ILE A 89 -7.53 -12.33 -13.92
CA ILE A 89 -6.07 -12.39 -13.78
C ILE A 89 -5.71 -12.12 -12.33
N GLU A 90 -5.09 -13.11 -11.69
CA GLU A 90 -4.53 -12.97 -10.35
C GLU A 90 -3.20 -12.22 -10.42
N GLN A 91 -3.16 -11.04 -9.80
CA GLN A 91 -1.99 -10.16 -9.76
C GLN A 91 -1.50 -10.03 -8.32
N ILE A 92 -0.18 -10.12 -8.14
CA ILE A 92 0.54 -9.71 -6.94
C ILE A 92 1.06 -8.29 -7.17
N ASP A 93 0.82 -7.42 -6.21
CA ASP A 93 1.40 -6.08 -6.17
C ASP A 93 2.51 -5.99 -5.14
N ARG A 94 3.47 -5.09 -5.37
CA ARG A 94 4.60 -4.82 -4.49
C ARG A 94 4.80 -3.34 -4.39
N TRP A 95 4.37 -2.75 -3.30
CA TRP A 95 4.33 -1.30 -3.12
C TRP A 95 5.50 -0.82 -2.29
N SER A 96 6.12 0.28 -2.71
CA SER A 96 6.82 1.18 -1.81
C SER A 96 6.45 2.63 -2.08
N PHE A 97 6.70 3.49 -1.11
CA PHE A 97 6.31 4.89 -1.16
C PHE A 97 7.49 5.83 -0.93
N ILE A 98 7.54 6.91 -1.69
CA ILE A 98 8.41 8.07 -1.43
C ILE A 98 7.54 9.18 -0.87
N GLY A 99 7.80 9.57 0.38
CA GLY A 99 6.91 10.39 1.21
C GLY A 99 6.25 9.54 2.30
N LYS A 100 5.04 9.92 2.73
CA LYS A 100 4.26 9.24 3.76
C LYS A 100 2.92 8.79 3.19
N ALA A 101 2.60 7.51 3.34
CA ALA A 101 1.29 6.97 3.05
C ALA A 101 0.79 6.08 4.19
N ILE A 102 -0.53 5.90 4.23
CA ILE A 102 -1.15 4.75 4.88
C ILE A 102 -1.62 3.81 3.78
N ALA A 103 -0.99 2.64 3.64
CA ALA A 103 -1.53 1.57 2.80
C ALA A 103 -2.50 0.72 3.62
N VAL A 104 -3.55 0.20 2.99
CA VAL A 104 -4.51 -0.69 3.63
C VAL A 104 -4.61 -1.98 2.84
N VAL A 105 -4.66 -3.10 3.56
CA VAL A 105 -4.93 -4.42 2.98
C VAL A 105 -5.94 -5.12 3.87
N ALA A 106 -6.97 -5.69 3.26
CA ALA A 106 -7.97 -6.47 3.96
C ALA A 106 -8.30 -7.76 3.21
N ASP A 107 -8.54 -8.81 3.97
CA ASP A 107 -9.02 -10.07 3.43
C ASP A 107 -10.56 -10.05 3.35
N PRO A 108 -11.15 -10.17 2.16
CA PRO A 108 -12.59 -10.18 2.00
C PRO A 108 -13.29 -11.39 2.66
N GLN A 109 -12.58 -12.48 2.96
CA GLN A 109 -13.15 -13.67 3.59
C GLN A 109 -13.11 -13.57 5.11
N THR A 110 -11.93 -13.33 5.69
CA THR A 110 -11.75 -13.27 7.16
C THR A 110 -12.14 -11.92 7.74
N LYS A 111 -12.22 -10.87 6.91
CA LYS A 111 -12.45 -9.47 7.30
C LYS A 111 -11.31 -8.86 8.12
N ASN A 112 -10.16 -9.53 8.19
CA ASN A 112 -8.96 -8.99 8.80
C ASN A 112 -8.50 -7.76 8.02
N LEU A 113 -8.15 -6.70 8.74
CA LEU A 113 -7.72 -5.42 8.20
C LEU A 113 -6.34 -5.06 8.75
N ASN A 114 -5.44 -4.66 7.86
CA ASN A 114 -4.16 -4.09 8.21
C ASN A 114 -4.03 -2.68 7.65
N LEU A 115 -3.53 -1.76 8.47
CA LEU A 115 -3.19 -0.40 8.06
C LEU A 115 -1.69 -0.20 8.27
N PHE A 116 -0.99 0.24 7.24
CA PHE A 116 0.47 0.24 7.17
C PHE A 116 1.00 1.67 7.07
N LYS A 117 1.85 2.10 8.01
CA LYS A 117 2.62 3.35 7.90
C LYS A 117 3.84 3.10 7.02
N ILE A 118 3.67 3.37 5.73
CA ILE A 118 4.66 3.06 4.70
C ILE A 118 5.20 4.33 4.04
N GLY A 119 6.50 4.32 3.73
CA GLY A 119 7.16 5.32 2.93
C GLY A 119 8.35 6.00 3.63
N THR A 120 9.27 6.52 2.80
CA THR A 120 10.52 7.16 3.24
C THR A 120 10.34 8.28 4.28
N GLY A 121 9.20 8.97 4.25
CA GLY A 121 8.89 10.10 5.11
C GLY A 121 8.57 9.70 6.55
N TRP A 122 8.31 8.42 6.83
CA TRP A 122 8.16 7.89 8.19
C TRP A 122 9.51 7.47 8.82
N GLY A 123 10.63 7.77 8.16
CA GLY A 123 11.96 7.41 8.65
C GLY A 123 12.28 5.94 8.40
N GLU A 124 13.09 5.33 9.28
CA GLU A 124 13.49 3.92 9.11
C GLU A 124 12.31 2.97 9.33
N ALA A 125 11.33 3.33 10.18
CA ALA A 125 10.18 2.48 10.45
C ALA A 125 9.28 2.24 9.22
N GLY A 126 9.11 3.25 8.36
CA GLY A 126 8.29 3.13 7.15
C GLY A 126 9.02 2.56 5.94
N PHE A 127 10.25 2.06 6.13
CA PHE A 127 11.16 1.79 5.04
C PHE A 127 11.16 0.33 4.59
N TYR A 128 10.10 -0.06 3.89
CA TYR A 128 9.85 -1.42 3.44
C TYR A 128 9.08 -1.47 2.13
N ASN A 129 9.14 -2.63 1.45
CA ASN A 129 8.17 -3.01 0.43
C ASN A 129 7.02 -3.78 1.06
N LEU A 130 5.82 -3.55 0.54
CA LEU A 130 4.60 -4.28 0.91
C LEU A 130 4.14 -5.14 -0.27
N MET A 131 4.23 -6.46 -0.14
CA MET A 131 3.65 -7.39 -1.10
C MET A 131 2.19 -7.65 -0.74
N ILE A 132 1.30 -7.45 -1.71
CA ILE A 132 -0.14 -7.67 -1.59
C ILE A 132 -0.50 -8.88 -2.47
N PRO A 133 -1.01 -9.98 -1.88
CA PRO A 133 -1.39 -11.15 -2.66
C PRO A 133 -2.69 -10.89 -3.46
N PRO A 134 -2.98 -11.71 -4.48
CA PRO A 134 -4.21 -11.58 -5.26
C PRO A 134 -5.45 -11.69 -4.37
N ARG A 135 -6.57 -11.12 -4.85
CA ARG A 135 -7.90 -11.15 -4.23
C ARG A 135 -8.02 -10.41 -2.89
N MET A 136 -6.97 -9.73 -2.43
CA MET A 136 -7.07 -8.85 -1.27
C MET A 136 -7.64 -7.50 -1.66
N TYR A 137 -8.48 -6.96 -0.78
CA TYR A 137 -8.90 -5.57 -0.85
C TYR A 137 -7.75 -4.69 -0.43
N HIS A 138 -7.46 -3.65 -1.20
CA HIS A 138 -6.37 -2.74 -0.89
C HIS A 138 -6.62 -1.32 -1.36
N GLY A 139 -5.81 -0.40 -0.88
CA GLY A 139 -5.86 1.02 -1.21
C GLY A 139 -4.80 1.80 -0.43
N PHE A 140 -4.72 3.10 -0.65
CA PHE A 140 -3.85 3.95 0.17
C PHE A 140 -4.36 5.39 0.30
N LEU A 141 -3.99 6.01 1.40
CA LEU A 141 -4.16 7.41 1.72
C LEU A 141 -2.80 8.12 1.67
N SER A 142 -2.72 9.22 0.92
CA SER A 142 -1.54 10.08 0.94
C SER A 142 -1.51 10.94 2.20
N VAL A 143 -0.38 10.90 2.92
CA VAL A 143 -0.13 11.75 4.10
C VAL A 143 0.84 12.90 3.77
N GLY A 144 1.48 12.85 2.60
CA GLY A 144 2.37 13.91 2.12
C GLY A 144 3.86 13.65 2.32
N GLY A 145 4.69 14.68 2.18
CA GLY A 145 6.14 14.61 2.42
C GLY A 145 7.00 14.62 1.14
N VAL A 146 6.40 14.74 -0.04
CA VAL A 146 7.08 15.04 -1.29
C VAL A 146 6.32 16.14 -2.01
N VAL A 147 7.05 17.14 -2.50
CA VAL A 147 6.49 18.25 -3.28
C VAL A 147 6.74 17.98 -4.77
N ASP A 148 5.70 18.14 -5.60
CA ASP A 148 5.80 18.03 -7.05
C ASP A 148 6.37 19.31 -7.70
N ASP A 149 6.40 19.36 -9.04
CA ASP A 149 6.88 20.51 -9.81
C ASP A 149 5.92 21.71 -9.80
N GLU A 150 4.67 21.51 -9.39
CA GLU A 150 3.67 22.57 -9.16
C GLU A 150 3.67 23.10 -7.72
N GLY A 151 4.52 22.56 -6.84
CA GLY A 151 4.61 23.00 -5.45
C GLY A 151 3.55 22.38 -4.52
N LYS A 152 2.86 21.31 -4.96
CA LYS A 152 1.84 20.59 -4.17
C LYS A 152 2.46 19.41 -3.43
N ASP A 153 2.05 19.23 -2.17
CA ASP A 153 2.51 18.13 -1.31
C ASP A 153 1.71 16.84 -1.57
N GLY A 154 2.39 15.71 -1.50
CA GLY A 154 1.82 14.40 -1.76
C GLY A 154 2.81 13.25 -1.53
N VAL A 155 2.52 12.12 -2.17
CA VAL A 155 3.31 10.88 -2.07
C VAL A 155 3.42 10.23 -3.44
N TRP A 156 4.58 9.65 -3.74
CA TRP A 156 4.75 8.72 -4.85
C TRP A 156 4.57 7.29 -4.37
N ILE A 157 3.74 6.52 -5.06
CA ILE A 157 3.80 5.05 -5.02
C ILE A 157 4.69 4.57 -6.15
N LEU A 158 5.50 3.55 -5.87
CA LEU A 158 6.18 2.69 -6.82
C LEU A 158 5.55 1.29 -6.69
N ASN A 159 5.16 0.69 -7.81
CA ASN A 159 4.63 -0.67 -7.83
C ASN A 159 5.39 -1.56 -8.83
N TRP A 160 5.53 -2.84 -8.48
CA TRP A 160 6.06 -3.91 -9.35
C TRP A 160 5.09 -5.11 -9.46
N PRO A 161 4.00 -4.98 -10.23
CA PRO A 161 3.06 -6.07 -10.46
C PRO A 161 3.67 -7.23 -11.26
N ASP A 162 3.24 -8.45 -10.97
CA ASP A 162 3.65 -9.68 -11.68
C ASP A 162 2.81 -9.99 -12.94
N LYS A 163 1.89 -9.10 -13.31
CA LYS A 163 1.03 -9.18 -14.50
C LYS A 163 0.98 -7.84 -15.23
N LEU A 164 0.71 -7.90 -16.53
CA LEU A 164 0.48 -6.70 -17.35
C LEU A 164 -0.97 -6.24 -17.20
N TYR A 165 -1.17 -4.94 -17.22
CA TYR A 165 -2.50 -4.36 -17.31
C TYR A 165 -3.16 -4.68 -18.67
N ASN A 166 -4.46 -4.99 -18.66
CA ASN A 166 -5.22 -5.25 -19.87
C ASN A 166 -6.10 -4.03 -20.20
N TYR A 167 -5.64 -3.16 -21.10
CA TYR A 167 -6.39 -1.97 -21.50
C TYR A 167 -7.69 -2.27 -22.26
N GLU A 168 -7.76 -3.41 -22.96
CA GLU A 168 -8.95 -3.81 -23.72
C GLU A 168 -10.03 -4.37 -22.79
N ASN A 169 -9.63 -5.06 -21.73
CA ASN A 169 -10.51 -5.72 -20.76
C ASN A 169 -10.00 -5.50 -19.32
N PRO A 170 -10.07 -4.26 -18.79
CA PRO A 170 -9.49 -3.92 -17.50
C PRO A 170 -10.12 -4.69 -16.32
N GLN A 171 -11.40 -5.05 -16.43
CA GLN A 171 -12.12 -5.87 -15.46
C GLN A 171 -11.53 -7.27 -15.25
N LEU A 172 -10.78 -7.78 -16.23
CA LEU A 172 -10.05 -9.03 -16.05
C LEU A 172 -8.90 -8.86 -15.05
N VAL A 173 -8.34 -7.66 -14.92
CA VAL A 173 -7.18 -7.39 -14.05
C VAL A 173 -7.63 -6.74 -12.75
N GLU A 174 -8.51 -5.75 -12.78
CA GLU A 174 -8.87 -4.95 -11.61
C GLU A 174 -10.37 -4.72 -11.46
N GLY A 175 -10.82 -4.58 -10.21
CA GLY A 175 -12.18 -4.24 -9.86
C GLY A 175 -12.26 -3.32 -8.65
N ARG A 176 -13.46 -2.76 -8.43
CA ARG A 176 -13.79 -1.96 -7.26
C ARG A 176 -14.91 -2.63 -6.47
N VAL A 177 -14.80 -2.65 -5.15
CA VAL A 177 -15.85 -3.14 -4.24
C VAL A 177 -16.16 -2.06 -3.21
N PRO A 178 -17.42 -1.67 -2.99
CA PRO A 178 -17.76 -0.67 -1.98
C PRO A 178 -17.24 -1.05 -0.60
N PHE A 179 -16.74 -0.06 0.15
CA PHE A 179 -16.46 -0.25 1.58
C PHE A 179 -17.73 -0.63 2.33
N ALA A 180 -18.83 0.05 2.00
CA ALA A 180 -20.14 -0.21 2.56
C ALA A 180 -20.62 -1.63 2.23
N GLY A 181 -20.93 -2.42 3.26
CA GLY A 181 -21.35 -3.81 3.13
C GLY A 181 -20.21 -4.80 2.95
N SER A 182 -18.95 -4.35 2.88
CA SER A 182 -17.79 -5.25 2.84
C SER A 182 -17.57 -5.98 4.17
N GLN A 183 -18.13 -5.46 5.28
CA GLN A 183 -17.99 -5.96 6.64
C GLN A 183 -16.54 -5.92 7.18
N VAL A 184 -15.62 -5.29 6.45
CA VAL A 184 -14.27 -5.01 6.94
C VAL A 184 -14.37 -3.83 7.91
N LYS A 185 -13.91 -4.00 9.14
CA LYS A 185 -14.15 -3.05 10.22
C LYS A 185 -12.87 -2.44 10.77
N LEU A 186 -12.97 -1.18 11.16
CA LEU A 186 -11.98 -0.52 12.00
C LEU A 186 -12.13 -0.99 13.47
N PRO A 187 -11.11 -0.74 14.33
CA PRO A 187 -11.19 -1.06 15.75
C PRO A 187 -12.37 -0.38 16.47
N SER A 188 -12.87 0.74 15.95
CA SER A 188 -14.08 1.42 16.43
C SER A 188 -15.35 0.57 16.29
N GLY A 189 -15.32 -0.45 15.42
CA GLY A 189 -16.47 -1.32 15.09
C GLY A 189 -17.24 -0.86 13.86
N ASN A 190 -16.95 0.34 13.34
CA ASN A 190 -17.50 0.84 12.08
C ASN A 190 -16.88 0.11 10.89
N GLU A 191 -17.60 0.05 9.77
CA GLU A 191 -16.98 -0.38 8.51
C GLU A 191 -15.87 0.60 8.11
N PHE A 192 -14.87 0.07 7.40
CA PHE A 192 -13.72 0.84 6.97
C PHE A 192 -14.15 2.11 6.23
N ASN A 193 -13.53 3.22 6.61
CA ASN A 193 -13.69 4.51 5.98
C ASN A 193 -12.41 5.32 6.18
N TRP A 194 -12.10 6.18 5.20
CA TRP A 194 -10.91 7.00 5.29
C TRP A 194 -11.05 8.18 6.27
N SER A 195 -12.28 8.60 6.61
CA SER A 195 -12.51 9.70 7.56
C SER A 195 -11.91 9.43 8.94
N GLU A 196 -12.14 8.24 9.52
CA GLU A 196 -11.55 7.89 10.82
C GLU A 196 -10.02 7.78 10.75
N VAL A 197 -9.48 7.27 9.64
CA VAL A 197 -8.03 7.20 9.44
C VAL A 197 -7.43 8.61 9.38
N ARG A 198 -8.07 9.54 8.66
CA ARG A 198 -7.65 10.94 8.57
C ARG A 198 -7.73 11.66 9.90
N GLU A 199 -8.80 11.43 10.67
CA GLU A 199 -8.96 12.01 12.01
C GLU A 199 -7.80 11.61 12.92
N VAL A 200 -7.44 10.32 12.96
CA VAL A 200 -6.29 9.83 13.74
C VAL A 200 -4.96 10.43 13.28
N LEU A 201 -4.82 10.73 11.99
CA LEU A 201 -3.62 11.35 11.43
C LEU A 201 -3.61 12.89 11.55
N GLY A 202 -4.72 13.51 11.98
CA GLY A 202 -4.88 14.96 11.97
C GLY A 202 -4.88 15.57 10.56
N LEU A 203 -5.29 14.80 9.54
CA LEU A 203 -5.39 15.28 8.16
C LEU A 203 -6.76 15.93 7.94
N ASN A 204 -6.78 17.25 7.81
CA ASN A 204 -7.97 17.98 7.37
C ASN A 204 -7.93 18.10 5.84
N ILE A 205 -8.87 17.45 5.14
CA ILE A 205 -9.15 17.82 3.76
C ILE A 205 -10.13 18.99 3.85
N ASN A 206 -9.67 20.19 3.54
CA ASN A 206 -10.60 21.27 3.24
C ASN A 206 -11.10 21.03 1.82
N ASP A 207 -12.42 20.88 1.65
CA ASP A 207 -13.08 20.83 0.35
C ASP A 207 -12.82 22.08 -0.48
#